data_AF-A0A4S5EQC6-F1
#
_entry.id   AF-A0A4S5EQC6-F1
#
_cell.length_a   1.000
_cell.length_b   1.000
_cell.length_c   1.000
_cell.angle_alpha   90.00
_cell.angle_beta   90.00
_cell.angle_gamma   90.00
#
_symmetry.space_group_name_H-M   'P 1'
#
loop_
_entity.id
_entity.type
_entity.pdbx_description
1 polymer ?
#
loop_
_entity_poly.entity_id
_entity_poly.type
_entity_poly.pdbx_seq_one_letter_code
_entity_poly.pdbx_strand_id
1 'polypeptide(L)'
;MSVQATAGPGGVGRAEHETRVLGEVSEDLREIIGEEYVIDMDIAMESTFSHDLELESIEFVALADRLRERYGEAVDFVGFLATMDVDQVINMQVGEVVRFIVSSLPATATAGRR
;
A
#
# COMPACT_ATOMS: atom_id res chain seq x y z
N MET A 1 -22.02 12.30 27.70
CA MET A 1 -21.40 11.08 27.19
C MET A 1 -20.06 11.47 26.61
N SER A 2 -19.00 10.92 27.20
CA SER A 2 -17.60 11.25 26.92
C SER A 2 -16.99 10.17 26.04
N VAL A 3 -16.29 10.55 24.98
CA VAL A 3 -15.03 9.93 24.54
C VAL A 3 -14.31 10.93 23.64
N GLN A 4 -13.44 11.76 24.23
CA GLN A 4 -12.37 12.37 23.45
C GLN A 4 -11.24 11.33 23.41
N ALA A 5 -11.09 10.67 22.25
CA ALA A 5 -9.92 9.86 21.97
C ALA A 5 -8.74 10.80 21.74
N THR A 6 -7.96 11.04 22.78
CA THR A 6 -6.65 11.67 22.68
C THR A 6 -5.68 10.69 22.02
N ALA A 7 -5.74 10.60 20.70
CA ALA A 7 -4.65 10.03 19.92
C ALA A 7 -3.46 11.01 20.03
N GLY A 8 -2.34 10.53 20.56
CA GLY A 8 -1.12 11.35 20.66
C GLY A 8 -0.68 11.87 19.29
N PRO A 9 0.05 13.00 19.23
CA PRO A 9 0.33 13.72 17.98
C PRO A 9 1.21 12.96 16.96
N GLY A 10 1.66 11.73 17.26
CA GLY A 10 2.39 10.86 16.33
C GLY A 10 1.57 9.67 15.78
N GLY A 11 0.40 9.38 16.33
CA GLY A 11 -0.42 8.22 15.92
C GLY A 11 -1.39 8.52 14.79
N VAL A 12 -1.95 9.74 14.77
CA VAL A 12 -2.93 10.19 13.76
C VAL A 12 -2.27 10.31 12.38
N GLY A 13 -1.07 10.88 12.32
CA GLY A 13 -0.35 11.03 11.05
C GLY A 13 -0.07 9.70 10.35
N ARG A 14 0.28 8.63 11.08
CA ARG A 14 0.51 7.32 10.45
C ARG A 14 -0.76 6.75 9.85
N ALA A 15 -1.88 6.76 10.57
CA ALA A 15 -3.15 6.22 10.07
C ALA A 15 -3.69 7.01 8.86
N GLU A 16 -3.52 8.34 8.85
CA GLU A 16 -3.87 9.18 7.70
C GLU A 16 -2.98 8.87 6.48
N HIS A 17 -1.68 8.68 6.69
CA HIS A 17 -0.75 8.28 5.64
C HIS A 17 -1.09 6.89 5.09
N GLU A 18 -1.41 5.93 5.96
CA GLU A 18 -1.85 4.58 5.58
C GLU A 18 -3.14 4.64 4.77
N THR A 19 -4.14 5.43 5.20
CA THR A 19 -5.40 5.61 4.47
C THR A 19 -5.17 6.23 3.09
N ARG A 20 -4.30 7.24 3.01
CA ARG A 20 -3.93 7.87 1.74
C ARG A 20 -3.24 6.88 0.80
N VAL A 21 -2.22 6.17 1.29
CA VAL A 21 -1.47 5.19 0.50
C VAL A 21 -2.38 4.03 0.08
N LEU A 22 -3.27 3.55 0.94
CA LEU A 22 -4.28 2.55 0.59
C LEU A 22 -5.12 3.00 -0.59
N GLY A 23 -5.62 4.25 -0.57
CA GLY A 23 -6.39 4.81 -1.69
C GLY A 23 -5.60 4.79 -2.99
N GLU A 24 -4.34 5.24 -2.96
CA GLU A 24 -3.51 5.34 -4.16
C GLU A 24 -3.14 3.94 -4.71
N VAL A 25 -2.79 3.00 -3.83
CA VAL A 25 -2.52 1.59 -4.20
C VAL A 25 -3.79 0.94 -4.76
N SER A 26 -4.95 1.23 -4.19
CA SER A 26 -6.23 0.72 -4.68
C SER A 26 -6.56 1.26 -6.07
N GLU A 27 -6.25 2.52 -6.35
CA GLU A 27 -6.41 3.09 -7.71
C GLU A 27 -5.45 2.44 -8.70
N ASP A 28 -4.17 2.27 -8.35
CA ASP A 28 -3.19 1.58 -9.21
C ASP A 28 -3.62 0.14 -9.51
N LEU A 29 -4.07 -0.59 -8.49
CA LEU A 29 -4.56 -1.97 -8.64
C LEU A 29 -5.77 -2.05 -9.56
N ARG A 30 -6.71 -1.12 -9.44
CA ARG A 30 -7.88 -1.03 -10.33
C ARG A 30 -7.49 -0.77 -11.78
N GLU A 31 -6.50 0.08 -12.00
CA GLU A 31 -5.98 0.35 -13.34
C GLU A 31 -5.27 -0.88 -13.95
N ILE A 32 -4.54 -1.63 -13.12
CA ILE A 32 -3.78 -2.82 -13.54
C ILE A 32 -4.70 -4.02 -13.84
N ILE A 33 -5.65 -4.32 -12.94
CA ILE A 33 -6.61 -5.43 -13.10
C ILE A 33 -7.59 -5.13 -14.25
N GLY A 34 -7.86 -3.85 -14.50
CA GLY A 34 -8.71 -3.38 -15.59
C GLY A 34 -10.09 -2.95 -15.11
N GLU A 35 -10.56 -1.81 -15.65
CA GLU A 35 -11.79 -1.12 -15.22
C GLU A 35 -13.06 -1.98 -15.27
N GLU A 36 -13.07 -3.07 -16.05
CA GLU A 36 -14.19 -4.00 -16.16
C GLU A 36 -14.43 -4.88 -14.92
N TYR A 37 -13.40 -5.10 -14.09
CA TYR A 37 -13.47 -5.87 -12.83
C TYR A 37 -13.64 -4.97 -11.58
N VAL A 38 -13.55 -3.65 -11.75
CA VAL A 38 -13.40 -2.67 -10.66
C VAL A 38 -14.71 -2.23 -10.02
N ILE A 39 -15.85 -2.46 -10.69
CA ILE A 39 -17.14 -1.88 -10.32
C ILE A 39 -17.60 -2.28 -8.90
N ASP A 40 -17.07 -3.38 -8.34
CA ASP A 40 -17.45 -3.88 -7.00
C ASP A 40 -16.24 -4.36 -6.15
N MET A 41 -15.00 -4.01 -6.51
CA MET A 41 -13.82 -4.49 -5.77
C MET A 41 -13.52 -3.61 -4.55
N ASP A 42 -13.95 -4.07 -3.37
CA ASP A 42 -13.68 -3.43 -2.07
C ASP A 42 -12.27 -3.78 -1.59
N ILE A 43 -11.29 -2.95 -1.99
CA ILE A 43 -9.90 -3.12 -1.59
C ILE A 43 -9.71 -2.55 -0.18
N ALA A 44 -9.57 -3.44 0.80
CA ALA A 44 -9.34 -3.12 2.21
C ALA A 44 -7.92 -3.51 2.64
N MET A 45 -7.52 -3.09 3.86
CA MET A 45 -6.21 -3.46 4.42
C MET A 45 -6.04 -4.98 4.61
N GLU A 46 -7.15 -5.71 4.78
CA GLU A 46 -7.19 -7.16 4.95
C GLU A 46 -7.35 -7.93 3.63
N SER A 47 -7.57 -7.22 2.51
CA SER A 47 -7.67 -7.82 1.18
C SER A 47 -6.37 -8.51 0.81
N THR A 48 -6.49 -9.73 0.28
CA THR A 48 -5.34 -10.55 -0.12
C THR A 48 -5.08 -10.41 -1.61
N PHE A 49 -3.83 -10.21 -2.01
CA PHE A 49 -3.46 -10.04 -3.43
C PHE A 49 -3.90 -11.25 -4.29
N SER A 50 -3.68 -12.47 -3.81
CA SER A 50 -3.98 -13.66 -4.62
C SER A 50 -5.42 -14.16 -4.54
N HIS A 51 -6.15 -13.90 -3.45
CA HIS A 51 -7.48 -14.49 -3.25
C HIS A 51 -8.64 -13.49 -3.37
N ASP A 52 -8.44 -12.27 -2.86
CA ASP A 52 -9.46 -11.22 -2.87
C ASP A 52 -9.38 -10.41 -4.18
N LEU A 53 -8.15 -10.08 -4.58
CA LEU A 53 -7.88 -9.34 -5.81
C LEU A 53 -7.58 -10.24 -7.01
N GLU A 54 -7.41 -11.56 -6.76
CA GLU A 54 -7.08 -12.58 -7.75
C GLU A 54 -5.95 -12.17 -8.72
N LEU A 55 -4.97 -11.39 -8.23
CA LEU A 55 -3.90 -10.84 -9.05
C LEU A 55 -3.02 -11.94 -9.63
N GLU A 56 -2.85 -11.91 -10.95
CA GLU A 56 -1.92 -12.80 -11.62
C GLU A 56 -0.47 -12.29 -11.47
N SER A 57 0.46 -13.20 -11.75
CA SER A 57 1.90 -12.93 -11.64
C SER A 57 2.37 -11.79 -12.55
N ILE A 58 1.66 -11.49 -13.65
CA ILE A 58 1.99 -10.38 -14.54
C ILE A 58 1.57 -9.03 -13.96
N GLU A 59 0.42 -8.98 -13.28
CA GLU A 59 -0.06 -7.76 -12.62
C GLU A 59 0.80 -7.42 -11.40
N PHE A 60 1.40 -8.42 -10.74
CA PHE A 60 2.42 -8.18 -9.71
C PHE A 60 3.61 -7.38 -10.22
N VAL A 61 4.09 -7.68 -11.43
CA VAL A 61 5.19 -6.94 -12.06
C VAL A 61 4.73 -5.53 -12.43
N ALA A 62 3.51 -5.38 -12.95
CA ALA A 62 2.93 -4.08 -13.26
C ALA A 62 2.75 -3.21 -12.00
N LEU A 63 2.30 -3.80 -10.90
CA LEU A 63 2.18 -3.13 -9.60
C LEU A 63 3.55 -2.69 -9.07
N ALA A 64 4.55 -3.57 -9.16
CA ALA A 64 5.91 -3.24 -8.75
C ALA A 64 6.45 -2.02 -9.52
N ASP A 65 6.19 -1.96 -10.82
CA ASP A 65 6.60 -0.83 -11.67
C ASP A 65 5.82 0.43 -11.28
N ARG A 66 4.50 0.36 -11.10
CA ARG A 66 3.67 1.50 -10.68
C ARG A 66 4.05 2.07 -9.33
N LEU A 67 4.30 1.22 -8.34
CA LEU A 67 4.75 1.66 -7.02
C LEU A 67 6.11 2.36 -7.11
N ARG A 68 7.01 1.86 -7.95
CA ARG A 68 8.31 2.49 -8.21
C ARG A 68 8.17 3.81 -8.96
N GLU A 69 7.27 3.93 -9.93
CA GLU A 69 7.01 5.19 -10.64
C GLU A 69 6.41 6.25 -9.70
N ARG A 70 5.46 5.85 -8.84
CA ARG A 70 4.77 6.74 -7.91
C ARG A 70 5.65 7.20 -6.74
N TYR A 71 6.37 6.28 -6.10
CA TYR A 71 7.14 6.54 -4.88
C TYR A 71 8.65 6.61 -5.10
N GLY A 72 9.14 6.30 -6.30
CA GLY A 72 10.55 6.31 -6.66
C GLY A 72 11.35 5.21 -5.95
N GLU A 73 12.65 5.46 -5.80
CA GLU A 73 13.59 4.57 -5.11
C GLU A 73 13.34 4.50 -3.59
N ALA A 74 12.39 5.26 -3.04
CA ALA A 74 12.01 5.15 -1.64
C ALA A 74 11.32 3.81 -1.36
N VAL A 75 10.58 3.26 -2.33
CA VAL A 75 9.81 2.02 -2.16
C VAL A 75 10.39 0.94 -3.08
N ASP A 76 11.20 0.06 -2.50
CA ASP A 76 11.72 -1.12 -3.21
C ASP A 76 10.79 -2.33 -3.03
N PHE A 77 9.71 -2.35 -3.81
CA PHE A 77 8.74 -3.45 -3.74
C PHE A 77 9.33 -4.78 -4.23
N VAL A 78 10.23 -4.74 -5.23
CA VAL A 78 10.90 -5.95 -5.73
C VAL A 78 11.82 -6.53 -4.66
N GLY A 79 12.59 -5.68 -3.97
CA GLY A 79 13.38 -6.10 -2.81
C GLY A 79 12.52 -6.65 -1.69
N PHE A 80 11.37 -6.02 -1.40
CA PHE A 80 10.42 -6.51 -0.40
C PHE A 80 9.91 -7.92 -0.74
N LEU A 81 9.45 -8.14 -1.97
CA LEU A 81 9.01 -9.46 -2.44
C LEU A 81 10.13 -10.51 -2.37
N ALA A 82 11.37 -10.12 -2.68
CA ALA A 82 12.52 -11.03 -2.63
C ALA A 82 12.87 -11.50 -1.21
N THR A 83 12.38 -10.81 -0.17
CA THR A 83 12.53 -11.25 1.23
C THR A 83 11.44 -12.21 1.70
N MET A 84 10.37 -12.38 0.91
CA MET A 84 9.21 -13.19 1.25
C MET A 84 9.30 -14.58 0.58
N ASP A 85 8.83 -15.59 1.29
CA ASP A 85 8.61 -16.91 0.71
C ASP A 85 7.38 -16.93 -0.20
N VAL A 86 7.28 -17.92 -1.09
CA VAL A 86 6.15 -18.07 -2.01
C VAL A 86 4.81 -18.11 -1.26
N ASP A 87 4.73 -18.85 -0.15
CA ASP A 87 3.52 -18.89 0.69
C ASP A 87 3.16 -17.51 1.27
N GLN A 88 4.17 -16.70 1.60
CA GLN A 88 3.96 -15.35 2.12
C GLN A 88 3.49 -14.39 1.02
N VAL A 89 4.06 -14.47 -0.18
CA VAL A 89 3.63 -13.65 -1.33
C VAL A 89 2.18 -13.96 -1.69
N ILE A 90 1.77 -15.24 -1.68
CA ILE A 90 0.40 -15.66 -1.98
C ILE A 90 -0.60 -15.16 -0.92
N ASN A 91 -0.22 -15.19 0.36
CA ASN A 91 -1.07 -14.73 1.45
C ASN A 91 -0.88 -13.24 1.78
N MET A 92 -0.14 -12.51 0.94
CA MET A 92 0.17 -11.11 1.20
C MET A 92 -1.11 -10.27 1.16
N GLN A 93 -1.21 -9.36 2.13
CA GLN A 93 -2.33 -8.43 2.23
C GLN A 93 -1.94 -7.04 1.77
N VAL A 94 -2.93 -6.30 1.26
CA VAL A 94 -2.76 -4.89 0.86
C VAL A 94 -2.22 -4.05 2.02
N GLY A 95 -2.68 -4.30 3.24
CA GLY A 95 -2.21 -3.59 4.43
C GLY A 95 -0.72 -3.76 4.73
N GLU A 96 -0.11 -4.88 4.35
CA GLU A 96 1.34 -5.06 4.50
C GLU A 96 2.12 -4.15 3.55
N VAL A 97 1.67 -4.07 2.30
CA VAL A 97 2.26 -3.20 1.28
C VAL A 97 2.09 -1.73 1.67
N VAL A 98 0.91 -1.34 2.15
CA VAL A 98 0.65 0.02 2.62
C VAL A 98 1.56 0.40 3.78
N ARG A 99 1.70 -0.47 4.79
CA ARG A 99 2.60 -0.23 5.92
C ARG A 99 4.07 -0.17 5.50
N PHE A 100 4.47 -1.02 4.55
CA PHE A 100 5.80 -0.99 3.96
C PHE A 100 6.06 0.37 3.30
N ILE A 101 5.16 0.83 2.42
CA ILE A 101 5.28 2.14 1.76
C ILE A 101 5.36 3.27 2.78
N VAL A 102 4.45 3.32 3.76
CA VAL A 102 4.43 4.38 4.78
C VAL A 102 5.71 4.39 5.63
N SER A 103 6.31 3.22 5.88
CA SER A 103 7.56 3.10 6.63
C SER A 103 8.79 3.47 5.80
N SER A 104 8.72 3.24 4.50
CA SER A 104 9.76 3.55 3.52
C SER A 104 9.77 5.02 3.11
N LEU A 105 8.60 5.68 3.16
CA LEU A 105 8.50 7.11 2.94
C LEU A 105 9.13 7.86 4.11
N PRO A 106 10.05 8.81 3.86
CA PRO A 106 10.57 9.65 4.92
C PRO A 106 9.39 10.42 5.52
N ALA A 107 9.10 10.19 6.80
CA ALA A 107 8.17 10.99 7.58
C ALA A 107 8.64 12.43 7.41
N THR A 108 7.91 13.21 6.60
CA THR A 108 8.38 14.46 5.98
C THR A 108 9.30 15.19 6.95
N ALA A 109 10.60 15.06 6.72
CA ALA A 109 11.56 15.85 7.45
C ALA A 109 11.20 17.28 7.08
N THR A 110 10.65 18.00 8.04
CA THR A 110 10.59 19.45 8.00
C THR A 110 12.02 19.93 7.82
N ALA A 111 12.42 20.12 6.57
CA ALA A 111 13.67 20.76 6.18
C ALA A 111 13.31 22.04 5.45
N GLY A 112 12.64 22.94 6.18
CA GLY A 112 12.84 24.35 5.96
C GLY A 112 14.29 24.71 6.27
N ARG A 113 14.78 25.72 5.53
CA ARG A 113 15.95 26.59 5.77
C ARG A 113 17.18 26.31 4.91
N ARG A 114 17.28 27.05 3.79
CA ARG A 114 18.33 28.06 3.61
C ARG A 114 17.77 29.29 2.91
#